data_AF-A0A8T2UIH6-F1
#
_entry.id   AF-A0A8T2UIH6-F1
#
_cell.length_a   1.000
_cell.length_b   1.000
_cell.length_c   1.000
_cell.angle_alpha   90.00
_cell.angle_beta   90.00
_cell.angle_gamma   90.00
#
_symmetry.space_group_name_H-M   'P 1'
#
loop_
_entity.id
_entity.type
_entity.pdbx_description
1 polymer ?
#
loop_
_entity_poly.entity_id
_entity_poly.type
_entity_poly.pdbx_seq_one_letter_code
_entity_poly.pdbx_strand_id
1 'polypeptide(L)'
;MAIRLRVSKCPADPKVQEGSGIPWGAAVTPFAAHDEKGIAPVILPLEKSHALPRCDTCWAYFSSLYETEQYSWRCALCDSVNSFSEADIVRYSSPQNCPELSSSFIDLEIKGKRGHPCFIPMVLATSEEFLELIKSALLAALEVLFGLATFSHKIGLYDVQGPVPVVKSVFIPPELDGHVLVELEDAMPLWSFLAPIEKNKENIAAALDTLKPTSSWERTTAAGQGIEGVTMGGRGFGVAMDAILNYLGAEQGITFALARVFAFLSGPPDYGAGQLDTRRYGEQYASKGEDADKALLPEQTSFYKDLAGVAVQAGVCVDIFAVTDEYTDLASLKFLSIDSGGSLFLYANTDDSTLPQDL
;
A
#
# COMPACT_ATOMS: atom_id res chain seq x y z
N MET A 1 -4.25 7.95 20.22
CA MET A 1 -4.94 8.25 18.97
C MET A 1 -5.80 9.49 19.18
N ALA A 2 -6.04 10.27 18.14
CA ALA A 2 -7.10 11.27 18.17
C ALA A 2 -8.43 10.58 17.83
N ILE A 3 -9.49 10.87 18.57
CA ILE A 3 -10.82 10.28 18.40
C ILE A 3 -11.87 11.39 18.43
N ARG A 4 -12.49 11.63 17.28
CA ARG A 4 -13.54 12.64 17.15
C ARG A 4 -14.89 11.97 16.97
N LEU A 5 -15.69 12.01 18.03
CA LEU A 5 -17.07 11.51 17.99
C LEU A 5 -17.96 12.47 17.19
N ARG A 6 -18.88 11.91 16.39
CA ARG A 6 -19.90 12.68 15.65
C ARG A 6 -20.86 13.40 16.60
N VAL A 7 -21.14 12.79 17.75
CA VAL A 7 -22.02 13.32 18.78
C VAL A 7 -21.27 13.37 20.12
N SER A 8 -21.45 14.45 20.87
CA SER A 8 -20.83 14.62 22.19
C SER A 8 -21.49 13.80 23.30
N LYS A 9 -22.70 13.28 23.03
CA LYS A 9 -23.46 12.40 23.92
C LYS A 9 -23.97 11.21 23.13
N CYS A 10 -23.72 10.00 23.63
CA CYS A 10 -24.24 8.79 23.02
C CYS A 10 -25.78 8.76 23.11
N PRO A 11 -26.47 8.38 22.03
CA PRO A 11 -27.91 8.09 22.09
C PRO A 11 -28.19 7.01 23.14
N ALA A 12 -29.26 7.18 23.91
CA ALA A 12 -29.62 6.23 24.96
C ALA A 12 -30.15 4.90 24.39
N ASP A 13 -30.79 4.96 23.22
CA ASP A 13 -31.34 3.80 22.52
C ASP A 13 -31.31 4.00 20.98
N PRO A 14 -31.48 2.94 20.20
CA PRO A 14 -31.47 3.00 18.73
C PRO A 14 -32.55 3.90 18.12
N LYS A 15 -33.71 4.08 18.77
CA LYS A 15 -34.79 4.94 18.24
C LYS A 15 -34.39 6.40 18.31
N VAL A 16 -33.71 6.81 19.38
CA VAL A 16 -33.15 8.15 19.51
C VAL A 16 -32.04 8.37 18.47
N GLN A 17 -31.22 7.35 18.22
CA GLN A 17 -30.19 7.42 17.17
C GLN A 17 -30.83 7.62 15.78
N GLU A 18 -31.79 6.78 15.40
CA GLU A 18 -32.48 6.88 14.11
C GLU A 18 -33.24 8.20 13.98
N GLY A 19 -33.94 8.61 15.03
CA GLY A 19 -34.69 9.88 15.07
C GLY A 19 -33.79 11.12 15.00
N SER A 20 -32.52 11.02 15.38
CA SER A 20 -31.56 12.13 15.28
C SER A 20 -31.16 12.45 13.84
N GLY A 21 -31.30 11.48 12.91
CA GLY A 21 -30.83 11.61 11.53
C GLY A 21 -29.30 11.70 11.38
N ILE A 22 -28.54 11.53 12.46
CA ILE A 22 -27.07 11.60 12.47
C ILE A 22 -26.51 10.19 12.62
N PRO A 23 -25.57 9.75 11.75
CA PRO A 23 -24.92 8.47 11.93
C PRO A 23 -24.06 8.50 13.20
N TRP A 24 -24.23 7.48 14.04
CA TRP A 24 -23.41 7.28 15.22
C TRP A 24 -22.07 6.66 14.81
N GLY A 25 -20.97 7.35 15.13
CA GLY A 25 -19.64 6.92 14.75
C GLY A 25 -18.56 7.87 15.24
N ALA A 26 -17.31 7.47 15.00
CA ALA A 26 -16.11 8.22 15.36
C ALA A 26 -15.17 8.29 14.16
N ALA A 27 -14.49 9.42 13.99
CA ALA A 27 -13.28 9.49 13.19
C ALA A 27 -12.10 9.17 14.11
N VAL A 28 -11.25 8.22 13.71
CA VAL A 28 -10.09 7.79 14.50
C VAL A 28 -8.84 8.04 13.68
N THR A 29 -7.86 8.68 14.30
CA THR A 29 -6.52 8.88 13.72
C THR A 29 -5.50 8.18 14.63
N PRO A 30 -5.15 6.91 14.34
CA PRO A 30 -4.30 6.09 15.20
C PRO A 30 -2.95 6.74 15.49
N PHE A 31 -2.25 7.17 14.43
CA PHE A 31 -0.89 7.74 14.47
C PHE A 31 -0.86 9.28 14.59
N ALA A 32 -1.89 9.87 15.21
CA ALA A 32 -1.92 11.32 15.41
C ALA A 32 -0.80 11.75 16.36
N ALA A 33 -0.09 12.83 16.03
CA ALA A 33 0.96 13.38 16.91
C ALA A 33 0.40 13.90 18.26
N HIS A 34 -0.87 14.30 18.28
CA HIS A 34 -1.58 14.80 19.45
C HIS A 34 -3.02 14.29 19.46
N ASP A 35 -3.64 14.19 20.63
CA ASP A 35 -5.06 13.91 20.78
C ASP A 35 -5.95 15.15 20.49
N GLU A 36 -7.27 14.99 20.64
CA GLU A 36 -8.27 16.06 20.49
C GLU A 36 -8.04 17.28 21.40
N LYS A 37 -7.23 17.14 22.46
CA LYS A 37 -6.91 18.16 23.45
C LYS A 37 -5.50 18.74 23.28
N GLY A 38 -4.76 18.31 22.25
CA GLY A 38 -3.39 18.75 22.01
C GLY A 38 -2.35 18.05 22.88
N ILE A 39 -2.68 16.90 23.49
CA ILE A 39 -1.77 16.12 24.33
C ILE A 39 -1.07 15.07 23.46
N ALA A 40 0.27 15.04 23.53
CA ALA A 40 1.09 14.06 22.83
C ALA A 40 1.00 12.65 23.46
N PRO A 41 1.23 11.56 22.69
CA PRO A 41 1.26 10.22 23.25
C PRO A 41 2.34 10.07 24.31
N VAL A 42 2.01 9.36 25.39
CA VAL A 42 3.03 8.90 26.33
C VAL A 42 3.64 7.61 25.80
N ILE A 43 4.94 7.63 25.53
CA ILE A 43 5.66 6.45 25.03
C ILE A 43 6.06 5.56 26.20
N LEU A 44 5.55 4.33 26.21
CA LEU A 44 5.94 3.31 27.17
C LEU A 44 7.11 2.48 26.61
N PRO A 45 8.28 2.50 27.28
CA PRO A 45 9.44 1.77 26.80
C PRO A 45 9.20 0.27 26.90
N LEU A 46 9.94 -0.45 26.06
CA LEU A 46 9.87 -1.90 25.90
C LEU A 46 9.78 -2.71 27.21
N GLU A 47 10.56 -2.33 28.21
CA GLU A 47 10.61 -3.01 29.52
C GLU A 47 9.26 -2.99 30.27
N LYS A 48 8.48 -1.92 30.08
CA LYS A 48 7.18 -1.70 30.75
C LYS A 48 5.98 -2.05 29.88
N SER A 49 6.18 -2.05 28.56
CA SER A 49 5.16 -2.32 27.53
C SER A 49 4.70 -3.78 27.52
N HIS A 50 5.63 -4.75 27.56
CA HIS A 50 5.30 -6.19 27.61
C HIS A 50 4.61 -6.61 28.90
N ALA A 51 4.68 -5.77 29.93
CA ALA A 51 4.12 -6.02 31.25
C ALA A 51 2.75 -5.35 31.48
N LEU A 52 2.08 -4.84 30.43
CA LEU A 52 0.73 -4.30 30.61
C LEU A 52 -0.30 -5.43 30.73
N PRO A 53 -1.12 -5.44 31.80
CA PRO A 53 -2.20 -6.41 31.93
C PRO A 53 -3.21 -6.27 30.80
N ARG A 54 -3.74 -7.41 30.36
CA ARG A 54 -4.86 -7.48 29.42
C ARG A 54 -5.98 -8.29 30.05
N CYS A 55 -7.21 -7.98 29.66
CA CYS A 55 -8.37 -8.74 30.09
C CYS A 55 -8.30 -10.18 29.52
N ASP A 56 -8.55 -11.18 30.35
CA ASP A 56 -8.51 -12.60 29.95
C ASP A 56 -9.65 -12.98 29.00
N THR A 57 -10.73 -12.18 28.98
CA THR A 57 -11.94 -12.44 28.17
C THR A 57 -11.91 -11.68 26.85
N CYS A 58 -11.70 -10.37 26.87
CA CYS A 58 -11.80 -9.52 25.67
C CYS A 58 -10.44 -8.98 25.18
N TRP A 59 -9.32 -9.33 25.83
CA TRP A 59 -7.96 -8.91 25.47
C TRP A 59 -7.70 -7.40 25.50
N ALA A 60 -8.64 -6.62 26.04
CA ALA A 60 -8.48 -5.18 26.20
C ALA A 60 -7.33 -4.87 27.15
N TYR A 61 -6.52 -3.88 26.78
CA TYR A 61 -5.46 -3.35 27.63
C TYR A 61 -6.05 -2.70 28.88
N PHE A 62 -5.38 -2.90 30.00
CA PHE A 62 -5.61 -2.16 31.23
C PHE A 62 -5.30 -0.66 31.03
N SER A 63 -6.10 0.21 31.65
CA SER A 63 -6.15 1.65 31.45
C SER A 63 -6.81 2.33 32.66
N SER A 64 -6.77 3.66 32.71
CA SER A 64 -7.35 4.48 33.78
C SER A 64 -8.88 4.35 33.97
N LEU A 65 -9.59 3.72 33.05
CA LEU A 65 -11.05 3.59 33.09
C LEU A 65 -11.56 2.42 33.95
N TYR A 66 -10.67 1.53 34.39
CA TYR A 66 -11.06 0.32 35.11
C TYR A 66 -11.14 0.55 36.62
N GLU A 67 -12.16 -0.05 37.24
CA GLU A 67 -12.26 -0.11 38.70
C GLU A 67 -11.25 -1.14 39.23
N THR A 68 -10.32 -0.65 40.04
CA THR A 68 -9.28 -1.47 40.68
C THR A 68 -9.69 -1.84 42.10
N GLU A 69 -9.65 -3.13 42.40
CA GLU A 69 -9.63 -3.67 43.75
C GLU A 69 -8.18 -4.00 44.17
N GLN A 70 -8.00 -4.51 45.39
CA GLN A 70 -6.68 -4.70 45.98
C GLN A 70 -5.81 -5.73 45.24
N TYR A 71 -6.43 -6.73 44.58
CA TYR A 71 -5.74 -7.83 43.88
C TYR A 71 -6.35 -8.13 42.50
N SER A 72 -7.32 -7.33 42.08
CA SER A 72 -8.17 -7.58 40.92
C SER A 72 -8.59 -6.26 40.28
N TRP A 73 -9.02 -6.34 39.03
CA TRP A 73 -9.62 -5.22 38.32
C TRP A 73 -10.78 -5.69 37.46
N ARG A 74 -11.77 -4.81 37.31
CA ARG A 74 -12.97 -5.06 36.52
C ARG A 74 -12.86 -4.39 35.16
N CYS A 75 -13.03 -5.16 34.08
CA CYS A 75 -12.94 -4.64 32.72
C CYS A 75 -14.17 -3.78 32.36
N ALA A 76 -14.00 -2.51 32.06
CA ALA A 76 -15.01 -1.55 31.63
C ALA A 76 -15.61 -1.86 30.25
N LEU A 77 -15.03 -2.79 29.48
CA LEU A 77 -15.56 -3.20 28.17
C LEU A 77 -16.45 -4.45 28.24
N CYS A 78 -16.06 -5.46 29.03
CA CYS A 78 -16.79 -6.74 29.10
C CYS A 78 -17.25 -7.13 30.51
N ASP A 79 -16.98 -6.31 31.51
CA ASP A 79 -17.32 -6.48 32.93
C ASP A 79 -16.71 -7.72 33.62
N SER A 80 -15.75 -8.39 32.97
CA SER A 80 -15.04 -9.50 33.61
C SER A 80 -14.09 -9.02 34.72
N VAL A 81 -13.96 -9.82 35.77
CA VAL A 81 -13.00 -9.60 36.85
C VAL A 81 -11.72 -10.34 36.50
N ASN A 82 -10.60 -9.62 36.48
CA ASN A 82 -9.27 -10.14 36.15
C ASN A 82 -8.37 -9.96 37.37
N SER A 83 -7.43 -10.88 37.60
CA SER A 83 -6.48 -10.79 38.71
C SER A 83 -5.21 -10.08 38.29
N PHE A 84 -4.62 -9.30 39.19
CA PHE A 84 -3.29 -8.74 38.98
C PHE A 84 -2.21 -9.78 39.28
N SER A 85 -1.09 -9.74 38.55
CA SER A 85 0.11 -10.47 38.96
C SER A 85 0.77 -9.81 40.17
N GLU A 86 1.68 -10.52 40.86
CA GLU A 86 2.44 -9.95 41.98
C GLU A 86 3.21 -8.67 41.58
N ALA A 87 3.78 -8.65 40.37
CA ALA A 87 4.47 -7.49 39.84
C ALA A 87 3.53 -6.31 39.58
N ASP A 88 2.32 -6.59 39.08
CA ASP A 88 1.31 -5.57 38.82
C ASP A 88 0.77 -4.95 40.10
N ILE A 89 0.55 -5.75 41.15
CA ILE A 89 0.12 -5.25 42.47
C ILE A 89 1.14 -4.24 42.99
N VAL A 90 2.43 -4.54 42.89
CA VAL A 90 3.50 -3.61 43.29
C VAL A 90 3.51 -2.37 42.41
N ARG A 91 3.40 -2.52 41.08
CA ARG A 91 3.38 -1.41 40.11
C ARG A 91 2.23 -0.45 40.40
N TYR A 92 1.01 -0.96 40.51
CA TYR A 92 -0.21 -0.17 40.68
C TYR A 92 -0.44 0.33 42.10
N SER A 93 0.32 -0.15 43.09
CA SER A 93 0.36 0.44 44.44
C SER A 93 0.83 1.90 44.45
N SER A 94 1.55 2.33 43.40
CA SER A 94 2.02 3.70 43.20
C SER A 94 1.49 4.30 41.88
N PRO A 95 0.20 4.72 41.83
CA PRO A 95 -0.46 5.12 40.59
C PRO A 95 0.20 6.31 39.89
N GLN A 96 0.83 7.19 40.66
CA GLN A 96 1.52 8.41 40.17
C GLN A 96 2.64 8.10 39.17
N ASN A 97 3.21 6.89 39.24
CA ASN A 97 4.32 6.46 38.38
C ASN A 97 3.87 5.62 37.17
N CYS A 98 2.55 5.43 37.00
CA CYS A 98 1.96 4.59 35.97
C CYS A 98 1.35 5.46 34.86
N PRO A 99 2.02 5.65 33.71
CA PRO A 99 1.50 6.46 32.62
C PRO A 99 0.17 5.92 32.05
N GLU A 100 -0.07 4.61 32.11
CA GLU A 100 -1.34 3.96 31.74
C GLU A 100 -2.54 4.30 32.62
N LEU A 101 -2.28 4.86 33.80
CA LEU A 101 -3.32 5.37 34.69
C LEU A 101 -3.50 6.89 34.58
N SER A 102 -2.51 7.62 34.05
CA SER A 102 -2.55 9.08 33.95
C SER A 102 -2.91 9.59 32.56
N SER A 103 -2.63 8.81 31.50
CA SER A 103 -2.95 9.14 30.11
C SER A 103 -3.89 8.10 29.50
N SER A 104 -4.78 8.57 28.62
CA SER A 104 -5.60 7.72 27.75
C SER A 104 -4.98 7.56 26.35
N PHE A 105 -3.90 8.29 26.06
CA PHE A 105 -3.16 8.21 24.80
C PHE A 105 -1.72 7.76 25.07
N ILE A 106 -1.43 6.52 24.71
CA ILE A 106 -0.18 5.84 25.00
C ILE A 106 0.24 5.00 23.81
N ASP A 107 1.52 5.07 23.49
CA ASP A 107 2.15 4.22 22.48
C ASP A 107 3.06 3.20 23.17
N LEU A 108 2.96 1.95 22.76
CA LEU A 108 3.67 0.82 23.35
C LEU A 108 4.82 0.40 22.45
N GLU A 109 6.05 0.47 22.95
CA GLU A 109 7.18 -0.13 22.23
C GLU A 109 7.15 -1.65 22.40
N ILE A 110 7.05 -2.38 21.28
CA ILE A 110 7.00 -3.85 21.28
C ILE A 110 8.25 -4.38 20.57
N LYS A 111 8.77 -5.53 21.01
CA LYS A 111 9.85 -6.25 20.32
C LYS A 111 9.28 -6.86 19.05
N GLY A 112 9.36 -6.14 17.93
CA GLY A 112 9.02 -6.66 16.61
C GLY A 112 10.19 -7.41 15.95
N LYS A 113 9.87 -8.31 15.01
CA LYS A 113 10.85 -8.79 14.03
C LYS A 113 11.28 -7.58 13.19
N ARG A 114 12.56 -7.22 13.24
CA ARG A 114 13.13 -6.13 12.42
C ARG A 114 13.28 -6.61 10.98
N GLY A 115 12.20 -6.59 10.20
CA GLY A 115 12.34 -6.58 8.75
C GLY A 115 12.54 -5.14 8.28
N HIS A 116 13.45 -4.94 7.34
CA HIS A 116 13.63 -3.62 6.74
C HIS A 116 12.45 -3.33 5.80
N PRO A 117 11.94 -2.09 5.76
CA PRO A 117 10.94 -1.73 4.77
C PRO A 117 11.55 -1.86 3.36
N CYS A 118 10.75 -2.37 2.44
CA CYS A 118 11.15 -2.57 1.05
C CYS A 118 10.29 -1.74 0.11
N PHE A 119 10.94 -1.07 -0.84
CA PHE A 119 10.32 -0.17 -1.81
C PHE A 119 10.55 -0.68 -3.22
N ILE A 120 9.45 -0.88 -3.94
CA ILE A 120 9.49 -1.47 -5.27
C ILE A 120 8.75 -0.55 -6.24
N PRO A 121 9.46 0.36 -6.91
CA PRO A 121 8.88 1.07 -8.04
C PRO A 121 8.58 0.14 -9.20
N MET A 122 7.33 0.18 -9.65
CA MET A 122 6.83 -0.41 -10.87
C MET A 122 6.53 0.69 -11.89
N VAL A 123 7.36 0.77 -12.93
CA VAL A 123 7.33 1.88 -13.89
C VAL A 123 6.83 1.42 -15.26
N LEU A 124 5.78 2.08 -15.76
CA LEU A 124 5.37 1.94 -17.15
C LEU A 124 6.29 2.78 -18.05
N ALA A 125 7.10 2.16 -18.89
CA ALA A 125 8.05 2.90 -19.73
C ALA A 125 7.38 3.51 -20.97
N THR A 126 6.65 4.63 -20.85
CA THR A 126 5.92 5.25 -21.98
C THR A 126 6.73 6.32 -22.73
N SER A 127 6.96 7.47 -22.11
CA SER A 127 7.55 8.68 -22.72
C SER A 127 8.86 9.06 -22.03
N GLU A 128 9.74 9.80 -22.72
CA GLU A 128 11.00 10.26 -22.12
C GLU A 128 10.73 11.25 -20.99
N GLU A 129 9.82 12.20 -21.18
CA GLU A 129 9.46 13.21 -20.16
C GLU A 129 8.90 12.57 -18.89
N PHE A 130 8.00 11.59 -19.02
CA PHE A 130 7.46 10.82 -17.89
C PHE A 130 8.56 10.03 -17.17
N LEU A 131 9.46 9.40 -17.92
CA LEU A 131 10.57 8.66 -17.34
C LEU A 131 11.54 9.58 -16.59
N GLU A 132 11.88 10.75 -17.14
CA GLU A 132 12.74 11.73 -16.45
C GLU A 132 12.11 12.25 -15.16
N LEU A 133 10.81 12.52 -15.16
CA LEU A 133 10.06 12.88 -13.95
C LEU A 133 10.16 11.77 -12.89
N ILE A 134 9.92 10.52 -13.27
CA ILE A 134 10.01 9.37 -12.36
C ILE A 134 11.43 9.17 -11.86
N LYS A 135 12.45 9.27 -12.73
CA LYS A 135 13.86 9.17 -12.33
C LYS A 135 14.17 10.21 -11.24
N SER A 136 13.76 11.46 -11.46
CA SER A 136 13.97 12.54 -10.48
C SER A 136 13.26 12.25 -9.15
N ALA A 137 12.00 11.80 -9.18
CA ALA A 137 11.25 11.44 -7.99
C ALA A 137 11.88 10.26 -7.24
N LEU A 138 12.21 9.16 -7.94
CA LEU A 138 12.79 7.97 -7.32
C LEU A 138 14.16 8.23 -6.71
N LEU A 139 15.00 9.05 -7.35
CA LEU A 139 16.31 9.43 -6.77
C LEU A 139 16.17 10.26 -5.49
N ALA A 140 15.08 11.01 -5.34
CA ALA A 140 14.77 11.76 -4.13
C ALA A 140 14.22 10.86 -3.00
N ALA A 141 13.47 9.81 -3.34
CA ALA A 141 12.77 8.93 -2.38
C ALA A 141 13.44 7.55 -2.17
N LEU A 142 14.77 7.45 -2.35
CA LEU A 142 15.51 6.22 -2.12
C LEU A 142 15.56 5.86 -0.62
N GLU A 143 14.96 4.72 -0.25
CA GLU A 143 14.87 4.20 1.13
C GLU A 143 15.85 3.03 1.43
N VAL A 144 15.52 2.04 2.29
CA VAL A 144 16.50 1.04 2.77
C VAL A 144 16.76 -0.08 1.75
N LEU A 145 15.70 -0.73 1.26
CA LEU A 145 15.75 -1.79 0.25
C LEU A 145 14.99 -1.34 -1.00
N PHE A 146 15.61 -1.49 -2.18
CA PHE A 146 15.08 -1.03 -3.45
C PHE A 146 15.05 -2.15 -4.48
N GLY A 147 13.92 -2.30 -5.19
CA GLY A 147 13.80 -3.18 -6.36
C GLY A 147 13.10 -2.46 -7.51
N LEU A 148 13.70 -2.41 -8.70
CA LEU A 148 13.11 -1.73 -9.84
C LEU A 148 12.49 -2.72 -10.82
N ALA A 149 11.19 -2.57 -11.06
CA ALA A 149 10.47 -3.32 -12.07
C ALA A 149 9.88 -2.38 -13.13
N THR A 150 9.94 -2.79 -14.39
CA THR A 150 9.20 -2.14 -15.48
C THR A 150 8.14 -3.07 -16.02
N PHE A 151 7.07 -2.51 -16.56
CA PHE A 151 6.04 -3.32 -17.20
C PHE A 151 5.57 -2.68 -18.51
N SER A 152 5.08 -3.53 -19.41
CA SER A 152 4.40 -3.21 -20.67
C SER A 152 3.67 -4.49 -21.12
N HIS A 153 4.02 -5.06 -22.28
CA HIS A 153 3.65 -6.42 -22.69
C HIS A 153 4.57 -7.49 -22.08
N LYS A 154 5.57 -7.04 -21.33
CA LYS A 154 6.54 -7.86 -20.59
C LYS A 154 6.88 -7.16 -19.27
N ILE A 155 7.28 -7.94 -18.28
CA ILE A 155 7.77 -7.49 -16.98
C ILE A 155 9.29 -7.50 -17.03
N GLY A 156 9.95 -6.39 -16.72
CA GLY A 156 11.41 -6.27 -16.66
C GLY A 156 11.87 -6.09 -15.23
N LEU A 157 12.60 -7.05 -14.68
CA LEU A 157 13.24 -6.96 -13.36
C LEU A 157 14.68 -6.47 -13.52
N TYR A 158 15.05 -5.43 -12.78
CA TYR A 158 16.40 -4.88 -12.81
C TYR A 158 17.29 -5.50 -11.72
N ASP A 159 18.39 -6.11 -12.14
CA ASP A 159 19.49 -6.48 -11.25
C ASP A 159 20.43 -5.28 -11.12
N VAL A 160 20.38 -4.61 -9.97
CA VAL A 160 21.23 -3.45 -9.63
C VAL A 160 22.36 -3.82 -8.67
N GLN A 161 22.46 -5.07 -8.26
CA GLN A 161 23.52 -5.56 -7.35
C GLN A 161 24.75 -6.01 -8.13
N GLY A 162 24.59 -6.37 -9.40
CA GLY A 162 25.70 -6.65 -10.31
C GLY A 162 26.59 -5.43 -10.63
N PRO A 163 27.77 -5.65 -11.23
CA PRO A 163 28.69 -4.57 -11.62
C PRO A 163 28.14 -3.70 -12.77
N VAL A 164 27.14 -4.20 -13.51
CA VAL A 164 26.42 -3.49 -14.57
C VAL A 164 24.94 -3.82 -14.39
N PRO A 165 24.03 -2.84 -14.49
CA PRO A 165 22.61 -3.12 -14.36
C PRO A 165 22.11 -3.98 -15.52
N VAL A 166 21.48 -5.11 -15.21
CA VAL A 166 20.93 -6.06 -16.20
C VAL A 166 19.42 -6.17 -16.01
N VAL A 167 18.68 -6.16 -17.12
CA VAL A 167 17.22 -6.33 -17.11
C VAL A 167 16.87 -7.75 -17.52
N LYS A 168 16.19 -8.50 -16.63
CA LYS A 168 15.60 -9.80 -16.96
C LYS A 168 14.13 -9.61 -17.29
N SER A 169 13.74 -9.96 -18.51
CA SER A 169 12.37 -9.78 -18.99
C SER A 169 11.58 -11.10 -18.96
N VAL A 170 10.34 -11.05 -18.48
CA VAL A 170 9.37 -12.14 -18.53
C VAL A 170 8.13 -11.68 -19.31
N PHE A 171 7.62 -12.50 -20.22
CA PHE A 171 6.52 -12.11 -21.11
C PHE A 171 5.16 -12.29 -20.44
N ILE A 172 4.25 -11.34 -20.71
CA ILE A 172 2.85 -11.42 -20.28
C ILE A 172 2.05 -12.05 -21.42
N PRO A 173 1.39 -13.22 -21.19
CA PRO A 173 0.55 -13.81 -22.21
C PRO A 173 -0.69 -12.93 -22.48
N PRO A 174 -1.22 -12.92 -23.71
CA PRO A 174 -2.40 -12.15 -24.07
C PRO A 174 -3.72 -12.75 -23.55
N GLU A 175 -3.68 -13.94 -22.94
CA GLU A 175 -4.86 -14.68 -22.49
C GLU A 175 -5.46 -14.10 -21.19
N LEU A 176 -6.79 -14.17 -21.06
CA LEU A 176 -7.56 -13.56 -19.97
C LEU A 176 -7.33 -14.20 -18.59
N ASP A 177 -6.86 -15.45 -18.54
CA ASP A 177 -6.57 -16.16 -17.29
C ASP A 177 -5.19 -15.78 -16.69
N GLY A 178 -4.38 -15.02 -17.44
CA GLY A 178 -3.54 -13.95 -16.88
C GLY A 178 -2.37 -14.31 -15.99
N HIS A 179 -1.91 -15.55 -15.91
CA HIS A 179 -0.69 -15.86 -15.17
C HIS A 179 0.56 -15.82 -16.06
N VAL A 180 1.67 -15.36 -15.49
CA VAL A 180 2.95 -15.36 -16.18
C VAL A 180 3.42 -16.80 -16.38
N LEU A 181 3.90 -17.13 -17.59
CA LEU A 181 4.33 -18.50 -17.94
C LEU A 181 5.57 -18.98 -17.18
N VAL A 182 6.36 -18.03 -16.67
CA VAL A 182 7.58 -18.27 -15.88
C VAL A 182 7.43 -17.47 -14.60
N GLU A 183 7.56 -18.13 -13.44
CA GLU A 183 7.52 -17.45 -12.16
C GLU A 183 8.69 -16.46 -12.05
N LEU A 184 8.45 -15.30 -11.45
CA LEU A 184 9.49 -14.27 -11.32
C LEU A 184 10.69 -14.76 -10.50
N GLU A 185 10.46 -15.66 -9.53
CA GLU A 185 11.51 -16.28 -8.72
C GLU A 185 12.50 -17.09 -9.57
N ASP A 186 12.02 -17.81 -10.59
CA ASP A 186 12.87 -18.55 -11.53
C ASP A 186 13.72 -17.62 -12.40
N ALA A 187 13.17 -16.44 -12.75
CA ALA A 187 13.90 -15.45 -13.54
C ALA A 187 14.95 -14.73 -12.67
N MET A 188 14.57 -14.28 -11.49
CA MET A 188 15.43 -13.58 -10.54
C MET A 188 14.96 -13.86 -9.12
N PRO A 189 15.82 -14.37 -8.23
CA PRO A 189 15.40 -14.61 -6.86
C PRO A 189 15.36 -13.30 -6.06
N LEU A 190 14.46 -13.22 -5.06
CA LEU A 190 14.17 -11.96 -4.35
C LEU A 190 15.39 -11.26 -3.74
N TRP A 191 16.33 -12.02 -3.17
CA TRP A 191 17.56 -11.49 -2.59
C TRP A 191 18.51 -10.85 -3.62
N SER A 192 18.38 -11.22 -4.91
CA SER A 192 19.11 -10.56 -6.01
C SER A 192 18.34 -9.36 -6.56
N PHE A 193 17.02 -9.40 -6.54
CA PHE A 193 16.17 -8.28 -6.96
C PHE A 193 16.21 -7.10 -5.97
N LEU A 194 16.14 -7.39 -4.66
CA LEU A 194 16.10 -6.38 -3.61
C LEU A 194 17.51 -5.96 -3.19
N ALA A 195 17.89 -4.75 -3.60
CA ALA A 195 19.20 -4.19 -3.35
C ALA A 195 19.20 -3.22 -2.15
N PRO A 196 20.14 -3.39 -1.19
CA PRO A 196 20.38 -2.38 -0.16
C PRO A 196 20.95 -1.10 -0.76
N ILE A 197 20.32 0.04 -0.50
CA ILE A 197 20.70 1.32 -1.13
C ILE A 197 22.08 1.79 -0.68
N GLU A 198 22.45 1.55 0.58
CA GLU A 198 23.75 1.94 1.15
C GLU A 198 24.95 1.47 0.30
N LYS A 199 24.81 0.34 -0.40
CA LYS A 199 25.88 -0.27 -1.20
C LYS A 199 25.73 -0.03 -2.69
N ASN A 200 24.50 0.15 -3.18
CA ASN A 200 24.18 0.09 -4.61
C ASN A 200 23.64 1.41 -5.19
N LYS A 201 23.78 2.54 -4.48
CA LYS A 201 23.23 3.83 -4.92
C LYS A 201 23.68 4.24 -6.34
N GLU A 202 24.95 4.08 -6.67
CA GLU A 202 25.47 4.40 -8.02
C GLU A 202 24.90 3.47 -9.09
N ASN A 203 24.78 2.17 -8.78
CA ASN A 203 24.19 1.20 -9.70
C ASN A 203 22.69 1.43 -9.89
N ILE A 204 21.97 1.86 -8.86
CA ILE A 204 20.56 2.23 -8.93
C ILE A 204 20.38 3.46 -9.83
N ALA A 205 21.20 4.50 -9.66
CA ALA A 205 21.17 5.67 -10.53
C ALA A 205 21.47 5.29 -11.99
N ALA A 206 22.50 4.47 -12.22
CA ALA A 206 22.83 3.95 -13.55
C ALA A 206 21.69 3.09 -14.14
N ALA A 207 21.01 2.29 -13.32
CA ALA A 207 19.85 1.50 -13.75
C ALA A 207 18.68 2.39 -14.16
N LEU A 208 18.40 3.44 -13.38
CA LEU A 208 17.38 4.43 -13.71
C LEU A 208 17.73 5.16 -15.02
N ASP A 209 18.99 5.49 -15.26
CA ASP A 209 19.44 6.10 -16.53
C ASP A 209 19.24 5.18 -17.75
N THR A 210 19.24 3.86 -17.54
CA THR A 210 18.99 2.89 -18.63
C THR A 210 17.50 2.73 -18.98
N LEU A 211 16.58 3.32 -18.21
CA LEU A 211 15.16 3.34 -18.55
C LEU A 211 14.95 4.07 -19.87
N LYS A 212 14.32 3.37 -20.82
CA LYS A 212 13.98 3.89 -22.14
C LYS A 212 12.50 3.65 -22.43
N PRO A 213 11.84 4.56 -23.18
CA PRO A 213 10.49 4.36 -23.69
C PRO A 213 10.32 2.99 -24.36
N THR A 214 9.14 2.39 -24.22
CA THR A 214 8.81 1.08 -24.80
C THR A 214 8.92 1.11 -26.34
N SER A 215 8.71 2.26 -26.98
CA SER A 215 8.95 2.48 -28.43
C SER A 215 10.42 2.32 -28.86
N SER A 216 11.36 2.37 -27.92
CA SER A 216 12.79 2.15 -28.14
C SER A 216 13.16 0.66 -28.20
N TRP A 217 12.41 -0.21 -27.50
CA TRP A 217 12.67 -1.65 -27.47
C TRP A 217 12.30 -2.35 -28.79
N GLU A 218 11.45 -1.72 -29.61
CA GLU A 218 10.92 -2.29 -30.85
C GLU A 218 11.88 -2.18 -32.05
N ARG A 219 12.94 -1.36 -31.98
CA ARG A 219 13.86 -1.19 -33.11
C ARG A 219 14.99 -2.21 -33.19
N THR A 220 15.26 -2.98 -32.13
CA THR A 220 16.40 -3.91 -32.09
C THR A 220 16.08 -5.34 -32.53
N THR A 221 14.81 -5.69 -32.74
CA THR A 221 14.40 -7.05 -33.15
C THR A 221 13.57 -7.10 -34.44
N ALA A 222 13.26 -5.97 -35.08
CA ALA A 222 12.50 -5.92 -36.34
C ALA A 222 13.33 -6.23 -37.60
N ALA A 223 14.20 -7.25 -37.52
CA ALA A 223 14.80 -7.93 -38.67
C ALA A 223 14.55 -9.43 -38.57
N GLY A 224 13.30 -9.83 -38.37
CA GLY A 224 12.92 -11.23 -38.22
C GLY A 224 11.42 -11.43 -38.14
N GLN A 225 10.78 -11.52 -39.31
CA GLN A 225 9.48 -12.17 -39.57
C GLN A 225 8.32 -11.75 -38.65
N GLY A 226 7.58 -10.75 -39.09
CA GLY A 226 6.24 -10.47 -38.56
C GLY A 226 5.28 -11.63 -38.84
N ILE A 227 4.61 -12.07 -37.77
CA ILE A 227 3.39 -12.86 -37.84
C ILE A 227 2.23 -11.87 -37.63
N GLU A 228 1.29 -11.86 -38.57
CA GLU A 228 0.10 -11.01 -38.57
C GLU A 228 -0.72 -11.17 -37.27
N GLY A 229 -1.05 -10.05 -36.61
CA GLY A 229 -2.16 -9.97 -35.64
C GLY A 229 -1.84 -9.50 -34.22
N VAL A 230 -0.57 -9.34 -33.81
CA VAL A 230 -0.24 -8.87 -32.46
C VAL A 230 0.01 -7.36 -32.49
N THR A 231 -0.90 -6.58 -31.92
CA THR A 231 -0.66 -5.18 -31.55
C THR A 231 0.43 -5.15 -30.47
N MET A 232 1.69 -5.11 -30.89
CA MET A 232 2.86 -4.91 -30.02
C MET A 232 2.77 -3.51 -29.41
N GLY A 233 2.60 -3.42 -28.09
CA GLY A 233 2.44 -2.15 -27.37
C GLY A 233 1.51 -2.14 -26.15
N GLY A 234 1.07 -3.30 -25.64
CA GLY A 234 0.12 -3.37 -24.52
C GLY A 234 0.69 -2.95 -23.16
N ARG A 235 -0.17 -2.45 -22.27
CA ARG A 235 0.06 -2.06 -20.87
C ARG A 235 -0.52 -3.13 -19.95
N GLY A 236 0.26 -4.18 -19.70
CA GLY A 236 -0.09 -5.35 -18.89
C GLY A 236 -0.04 -5.15 -17.38
N PHE A 237 -0.64 -4.07 -16.86
CA PHE A 237 -0.53 -3.71 -15.45
C PHE A 237 -1.08 -4.77 -14.50
N GLY A 238 -2.28 -5.30 -14.77
CA GLY A 238 -2.93 -6.27 -13.89
C GLY A 238 -2.11 -7.53 -13.66
N VAL A 239 -1.65 -8.17 -14.76
CA VAL A 239 -0.78 -9.35 -14.70
C VAL A 239 0.59 -9.02 -14.08
N ALA A 240 1.16 -7.86 -14.38
CA ALA A 240 2.43 -7.45 -13.79
C ALA A 240 2.34 -7.29 -12.27
N MET A 241 1.26 -6.68 -11.77
CA MET A 241 1.01 -6.55 -10.35
C MET A 241 0.78 -7.91 -9.69
N ASP A 242 -0.06 -8.78 -10.27
CA ASP A 242 -0.28 -10.14 -9.75
C ASP A 242 1.02 -10.92 -9.63
N ALA A 243 1.87 -10.89 -10.66
CA ALA A 243 3.16 -11.56 -10.64
C ALA A 243 4.08 -11.02 -9.53
N ILE A 244 4.15 -9.69 -9.36
CA ILE A 244 4.98 -9.07 -8.32
C ILE A 244 4.44 -9.36 -6.92
N LEU A 245 3.12 -9.35 -6.72
CA LEU A 245 2.51 -9.66 -5.42
C LEU A 245 2.75 -11.12 -5.03
N ASN A 246 2.59 -12.05 -5.98
CA ASN A 246 2.90 -13.48 -5.75
C ASN A 246 4.39 -13.70 -5.49
N TYR A 247 5.26 -13.00 -6.23
CA TYR A 247 6.71 -13.02 -6.03
C TYR A 247 7.10 -12.55 -4.62
N LEU A 248 6.50 -11.45 -4.14
CA LEU A 248 6.73 -10.94 -2.79
C LEU A 248 6.10 -11.82 -1.70
N GLY A 249 4.92 -12.39 -1.98
CA GLY A 249 4.20 -13.27 -1.05
C GLY A 249 4.96 -14.56 -0.72
N ALA A 250 5.81 -15.05 -1.62
CA ALA A 250 6.57 -16.29 -1.44
C ALA A 250 7.56 -16.25 -0.25
N GLU A 251 8.05 -15.07 0.15
CA GLU A 251 9.10 -14.89 1.18
C GLU A 251 8.62 -14.09 2.41
N GLN A 252 7.30 -13.97 2.59
CA GLN A 252 6.71 -13.11 3.61
C GLN A 252 7.28 -13.41 5.02
N GLY A 253 7.98 -12.44 5.59
CA GLY A 253 8.51 -12.49 6.96
C GLY A 253 9.91 -13.10 7.13
N ILE A 254 10.63 -13.42 6.03
CA ILE A 254 12.04 -13.84 6.05
C ILE A 254 12.96 -12.68 5.62
N THR A 255 12.75 -12.11 4.43
CA THR A 255 13.65 -11.09 3.85
C THR A 255 13.23 -9.66 4.18
N PHE A 256 11.92 -9.37 4.16
CA PHE A 256 11.34 -8.08 4.50
C PHE A 256 10.13 -8.27 5.43
N ALA A 257 9.80 -7.24 6.20
CA ALA A 257 8.62 -7.27 7.08
C ALA A 257 7.35 -6.86 6.33
N LEU A 258 7.44 -5.76 5.59
CA LEU A 258 6.38 -5.17 4.78
C LEU A 258 7.02 -4.60 3.52
N ALA A 259 6.30 -4.63 2.40
CA ALA A 259 6.73 -4.02 1.16
C ALA A 259 5.73 -2.95 0.71
N ARG A 260 6.24 -1.91 0.06
CA ARG A 260 5.45 -0.86 -0.57
C ARG A 260 5.79 -0.82 -2.05
N VAL A 261 4.78 -1.01 -2.90
CA VAL A 261 4.90 -0.97 -4.35
C VAL A 261 4.40 0.38 -4.85
N PHE A 262 5.24 1.10 -5.56
CA PHE A 262 4.89 2.36 -6.21
C PHE A 262 4.59 2.12 -7.68
N ALA A 263 3.31 2.11 -8.07
CA ALA A 263 2.87 1.89 -9.43
C ALA A 263 2.74 3.22 -10.19
N PHE A 264 3.63 3.47 -11.14
CA PHE A 264 3.58 4.65 -11.99
C PHE A 264 2.88 4.31 -13.32
N LEU A 265 1.71 4.91 -13.53
CA LEU A 265 0.85 4.70 -14.69
C LEU A 265 0.84 5.93 -15.59
N SER A 266 0.86 5.70 -16.90
CA SER A 266 0.68 6.72 -17.93
C SER A 266 -0.32 6.17 -18.95
N GLY A 267 -1.60 6.20 -18.58
CA GLY A 267 -2.73 5.65 -19.32
C GLY A 267 -3.32 4.35 -18.73
N PRO A 268 -4.46 3.89 -19.29
CA PRO A 268 -5.26 2.74 -18.83
C PRO A 268 -4.56 1.40 -19.07
N PRO A 269 -4.62 0.43 -18.14
CA PRO A 269 -4.26 -0.96 -18.44
C PRO A 269 -5.07 -1.51 -19.61
N ASP A 270 -4.41 -1.94 -20.68
CA ASP A 270 -5.07 -2.35 -21.93
C ASP A 270 -4.62 -3.73 -22.46
N TYR A 271 -3.91 -4.51 -21.63
CA TYR A 271 -3.38 -5.81 -22.02
C TYR A 271 -3.39 -6.82 -20.87
N GLY A 272 -3.69 -8.08 -21.19
CA GLY A 272 -3.77 -9.18 -20.22
C GLY A 272 -4.96 -9.08 -19.25
N ALA A 273 -4.92 -9.89 -18.19
CA ALA A 273 -5.93 -9.84 -17.14
C ALA A 273 -5.95 -8.46 -16.45
N GLY A 274 -7.16 -7.97 -16.16
CA GLY A 274 -7.38 -6.63 -15.63
C GLY A 274 -7.37 -5.52 -16.68
N GLN A 275 -7.40 -5.85 -17.97
CA GLN A 275 -7.61 -4.87 -19.04
C GLN A 275 -8.90 -4.06 -18.82
N LEU A 276 -8.82 -2.74 -18.98
CA LEU A 276 -9.91 -1.78 -18.84
C LEU A 276 -10.30 -1.24 -20.22
N ASP A 277 -11.61 -1.07 -20.45
CA ASP A 277 -12.11 -0.51 -21.71
C ASP A 277 -12.32 1.00 -21.59
N THR A 278 -11.53 1.76 -22.35
CA THR A 278 -11.64 3.22 -22.41
C THR A 278 -12.67 3.73 -23.40
N ARG A 279 -13.18 2.88 -24.29
CA ARG A 279 -14.25 3.25 -25.24
C ARG A 279 -15.55 3.55 -24.51
N ARG A 280 -15.72 3.03 -23.30
CA ARG A 280 -16.83 3.35 -22.40
C ARG A 280 -16.98 4.86 -22.22
N TYR A 281 -15.87 5.60 -22.12
CA TYR A 281 -15.85 7.06 -21.99
C TYR A 281 -16.33 7.83 -23.25
N GLY A 282 -16.25 7.23 -24.44
CA GLY A 282 -16.72 7.85 -25.68
C GLY A 282 -18.16 7.50 -26.04
N GLU A 283 -18.52 6.22 -25.98
CA GLU A 283 -19.78 5.70 -26.53
C GLU A 283 -20.99 5.92 -25.61
N GLN A 284 -20.81 5.93 -24.28
CA GLN A 284 -21.91 6.06 -23.32
C GLN A 284 -22.29 7.52 -23.00
N TYR A 285 -21.37 8.48 -23.22
CA TYR A 285 -21.51 9.87 -22.78
C TYR A 285 -22.15 10.78 -23.82
N ALA A 286 -21.88 10.54 -25.11
CA ALA A 286 -22.46 11.34 -26.19
C ALA A 286 -23.96 11.05 -26.44
N SER A 287 -24.50 9.96 -25.87
CA SER A 287 -25.75 9.37 -26.40
C SER A 287 -26.87 9.10 -25.37
N LYS A 288 -26.65 9.25 -24.06
CA LYS A 288 -27.66 8.80 -23.06
C LYS A 288 -28.21 9.83 -22.06
N GLY A 289 -27.65 11.03 -21.95
CA GLY A 289 -28.19 12.09 -21.08
C GLY A 289 -28.26 11.75 -19.58
N GLU A 290 -27.55 10.69 -19.15
CA GLU A 290 -27.34 10.37 -17.74
C GLU A 290 -26.22 11.23 -17.16
N ASP A 291 -26.29 11.43 -15.84
CA ASP A 291 -25.26 12.14 -15.06
C ASP A 291 -23.94 11.37 -15.16
N ALA A 292 -22.99 11.93 -15.92
CA ALA A 292 -21.75 11.28 -16.33
C ALA A 292 -20.95 10.75 -15.12
N ASP A 293 -21.00 11.47 -14.01
CA ASP A 293 -20.27 11.11 -12.79
C ASP A 293 -20.84 9.83 -12.16
N LYS A 294 -22.15 9.61 -12.20
CA LYS A 294 -22.76 8.39 -11.62
C LYS A 294 -22.51 7.14 -12.45
N ALA A 295 -22.27 7.29 -13.75
CA ALA A 295 -22.03 6.18 -14.66
C ALA A 295 -20.57 5.68 -14.63
N LEU A 296 -19.59 6.55 -14.29
CA LEU A 296 -18.16 6.24 -14.26
C LEU A 296 -17.63 5.76 -12.90
N LEU A 297 -18.34 6.04 -11.82
CA LEU A 297 -17.90 5.67 -10.47
C LEU A 297 -17.93 4.16 -10.16
N PRO A 298 -18.85 3.35 -10.74
CA PRO A 298 -18.80 1.90 -10.61
C PRO A 298 -17.61 1.31 -11.37
N GLU A 299 -16.92 0.39 -10.71
CA GLU A 299 -15.83 -0.35 -11.32
C GLU A 299 -16.25 -1.18 -12.54
N GLN A 300 -15.34 -1.33 -13.49
CA GLN A 300 -15.52 -2.17 -14.67
C GLN A 300 -15.32 -3.65 -14.36
N THR A 301 -14.46 -3.96 -13.39
CA THR A 301 -14.03 -5.34 -13.08
C THR A 301 -13.77 -5.50 -11.59
N SER A 302 -14.06 -6.68 -11.05
CA SER A 302 -13.68 -7.05 -9.67
C SER A 302 -12.21 -7.41 -9.53
N PHE A 303 -11.49 -7.61 -10.65
CA PHE A 303 -10.12 -8.10 -10.68
C PHE A 303 -9.18 -7.33 -9.73
N TYR A 304 -9.21 -6.00 -9.76
CA TYR A 304 -8.32 -5.17 -8.93
C TYR A 304 -8.68 -5.20 -7.44
N LYS A 305 -9.92 -5.51 -7.10
CA LYS A 305 -10.35 -5.72 -5.72
C LYS A 305 -9.88 -7.08 -5.19
N ASP A 306 -10.01 -8.12 -6.02
CA ASP A 306 -9.50 -9.46 -5.70
C ASP A 306 -7.96 -9.43 -5.55
N LEU A 307 -7.29 -8.71 -6.45
CA LEU A 307 -5.85 -8.47 -6.41
C LEU A 307 -5.40 -7.69 -5.17
N ALA A 308 -6.21 -6.73 -4.70
CA ALA A 308 -5.93 -6.03 -3.44
C ALA A 308 -5.96 -7.00 -2.24
N GLY A 309 -6.84 -8.00 -2.27
CA GLY A 309 -6.85 -9.09 -1.30
C GLY A 309 -5.54 -9.89 -1.28
N VAL A 310 -4.98 -10.17 -2.46
CA VAL A 310 -3.66 -10.82 -2.59
C VAL A 310 -2.55 -9.93 -2.02
N ALA A 311 -2.57 -8.62 -2.30
CA ALA A 311 -1.61 -7.67 -1.76
C ALA A 311 -1.62 -7.64 -0.22
N VAL A 312 -2.81 -7.58 0.38
CA VAL A 312 -2.98 -7.59 1.85
C VAL A 312 -2.46 -8.91 2.45
N GLN A 313 -2.74 -10.05 1.81
CA GLN A 313 -2.22 -11.34 2.27
C GLN A 313 -0.69 -11.38 2.21
N ALA A 314 -0.09 -10.85 1.15
CA ALA A 314 1.36 -10.73 0.99
C ALA A 314 2.01 -9.65 1.90
N GLY A 315 1.23 -8.84 2.61
CA GLY A 315 1.75 -7.74 3.44
C GLY A 315 2.35 -6.60 2.61
N VAL A 316 1.79 -6.37 1.43
CA VAL A 316 2.22 -5.36 0.47
C VAL A 316 1.20 -4.22 0.41
N CYS A 317 1.67 -2.99 0.55
CA CYS A 317 0.88 -1.78 0.28
C CYS A 317 1.13 -1.30 -1.14
N VAL A 318 0.10 -0.86 -1.86
CA VAL A 318 0.22 -0.39 -3.25
C VAL A 318 -0.19 1.07 -3.36
N ASP A 319 0.76 1.93 -3.70
CA ASP A 319 0.49 3.32 -4.06
C ASP A 319 0.46 3.46 -5.58
N ILE A 320 -0.53 4.17 -6.12
CA ILE A 320 -0.70 4.37 -7.55
C ILE A 320 -0.51 5.86 -7.87
N PHE A 321 0.43 6.15 -8.75
CA PHE A 321 0.68 7.48 -9.30
C PHE A 321 0.31 7.46 -10.79
N ALA A 322 -0.86 7.98 -11.13
CA ALA A 322 -1.30 8.14 -12.51
C ALA A 322 -0.91 9.52 -13.03
N VAL A 323 0.01 9.58 -14.00
CA VAL A 323 0.39 10.82 -14.71
C VAL A 323 -0.07 10.69 -16.15
N THR A 324 -1.25 11.24 -16.45
CA THR A 324 -1.90 11.07 -17.74
C THR A 324 -3.06 12.06 -17.90
N ASP A 325 -3.23 12.54 -19.12
CA ASP A 325 -4.35 13.34 -19.59
C ASP A 325 -5.49 12.47 -20.16
N GLU A 326 -5.25 11.16 -20.29
CA GLU A 326 -6.21 10.19 -20.82
C GLU A 326 -7.04 9.54 -19.70
N TYR A 327 -8.25 9.10 -20.07
CA TYR A 327 -9.11 8.34 -19.15
C TYR A 327 -8.48 6.99 -18.81
N THR A 328 -8.12 6.80 -17.53
CA THR A 328 -7.40 5.61 -17.02
C THR A 328 -8.28 4.67 -16.17
N ASP A 329 -9.55 5.02 -15.99
CA ASP A 329 -10.49 4.29 -15.12
C ASP A 329 -9.94 4.00 -13.71
N LEU A 330 -9.57 5.07 -13.01
CA LEU A 330 -9.15 4.98 -11.60
C LEU A 330 -10.25 4.43 -10.68
N ALA A 331 -11.51 4.42 -11.11
CA ALA A 331 -12.61 3.86 -10.34
C ALA A 331 -12.44 2.36 -10.10
N SER A 332 -11.87 1.63 -11.06
CA SER A 332 -11.51 0.22 -10.93
C SER A 332 -10.18 0.03 -10.18
N LEU A 333 -9.18 0.88 -10.45
CA LEU A 333 -7.83 0.74 -9.88
C LEU A 333 -7.74 1.12 -8.39
N LYS A 334 -8.61 2.02 -7.91
CA LYS A 334 -8.58 2.55 -6.53
C LYS A 334 -8.58 1.48 -5.45
N PHE A 335 -9.18 0.31 -5.69
CA PHE A 335 -9.28 -0.75 -4.69
C PHE A 335 -7.91 -1.28 -4.28
N LEU A 336 -6.94 -1.32 -5.20
CA LEU A 336 -5.56 -1.68 -4.86
C LEU A 336 -5.00 -0.78 -3.77
N SER A 337 -5.13 0.55 -3.91
CA SER A 337 -4.62 1.50 -2.92
C SER A 337 -5.47 1.53 -1.65
N ILE A 338 -6.80 1.58 -1.78
CA ILE A 338 -7.71 1.69 -0.63
C ILE A 338 -7.62 0.46 0.28
N ASP A 339 -7.68 -0.75 -0.28
CA ASP A 339 -7.78 -1.96 0.54
C ASP A 339 -6.41 -2.39 1.08
N SER A 340 -5.31 -2.06 0.38
CA SER A 340 -3.94 -2.33 0.84
C SER A 340 -3.36 -1.26 1.77
N GLY A 341 -4.06 -0.13 1.96
CA GLY A 341 -3.61 0.99 2.78
C GLY A 341 -2.54 1.88 2.13
N GLY A 342 -2.48 1.88 0.80
CA GLY A 342 -1.71 2.83 0.00
C GLY A 342 -2.51 4.08 -0.38
N SER A 343 -1.95 4.85 -1.31
CA SER A 343 -2.42 6.15 -1.76
C SER A 343 -2.62 6.16 -3.27
N LEU A 344 -3.56 6.96 -3.73
CA LEU A 344 -3.86 7.14 -5.15
C LEU A 344 -3.68 8.62 -5.50
N PHE A 345 -2.78 8.90 -6.42
CA PHE A 345 -2.49 10.24 -6.93
C PHE A 345 -2.79 10.30 -8.44
N LEU A 346 -3.44 11.39 -8.87
CA LEU A 346 -3.70 11.68 -10.27
C LEU A 346 -3.10 13.04 -10.61
N TYR A 347 -2.20 13.04 -11.59
CA TYR A 347 -1.61 14.23 -12.18
C TYR A 347 -2.04 14.31 -13.64
N ALA A 348 -2.62 15.44 -14.04
CA ALA A 348 -3.13 15.62 -15.39
C ALA A 348 -2.02 15.68 -16.45
N ASN A 349 -0.82 16.11 -16.08
CA ASN A 349 0.34 16.19 -16.95
C ASN A 349 1.63 16.11 -16.12
N THR A 350 2.77 16.01 -16.79
CA THR A 350 4.11 15.94 -16.16
C THR A 350 4.55 17.26 -15.54
N ASP A 351 4.15 18.40 -16.12
CA ASP A 351 4.61 19.74 -15.72
C ASP A 351 3.98 20.22 -14.40
N ASP A 352 2.71 19.91 -14.18
CA ASP A 352 1.94 20.22 -12.97
C ASP A 352 2.11 19.17 -11.87
N SER A 353 2.94 18.15 -12.11
CA SER A 353 3.12 17.06 -11.16
C SER A 353 4.01 17.50 -9.98
N THR A 354 3.50 17.31 -8.77
CA THR A 354 4.26 17.44 -7.51
C THR A 354 4.89 16.12 -7.08
N LEU A 355 5.00 15.16 -8.01
CA LEU A 355 5.40 13.78 -7.76
C LEU A 355 6.67 13.64 -6.88
N PRO A 356 7.77 14.41 -7.09
CA PRO A 356 8.95 14.28 -6.23
C PRO A 356 8.75 14.74 -4.78
N GLN A 357 7.68 15.49 -4.49
CA GLN A 357 7.33 15.94 -3.13
C GLN A 357 6.30 15.02 -2.46
N ASP A 358 5.48 14.35 -3.26
CA ASP A 358 4.42 13.45 -2.80
C ASP A 358 4.92 12.01 -2.56
N LEU A 359 6.07 11.66 -3.15
CA LEU A 359 6.80 10.41 -2.93
C LEU A 359 7.69 10.52 -1.69
#